data_AF-A0A7V9DUP2-F1
#
_entry.id   AF-A0A7V9DUP2-F1
#
_cell.length_a   1.000
_cell.length_b   1.000
_cell.length_c   1.000
_cell.angle_alpha   90.00
_cell.angle_beta   90.00
_cell.angle_gamma   90.00
#
_symmetry.space_group_name_H-M   'P 1'
#
loop_
_entity.id
_entity.type
_entity.pdbx_description
1 polymer ?
#
loop_
_entity_poly.entity_id
_entity_poly.type
_entity_poly.pdbx_seq_one_letter_code
_entity_poly.pdbx_strand_id
1 'polypeptide(L)'
;MSGLGAAAGRVLQRLRRPWRLSAHYAAVLVQFRYAVVLTWIGIALSATYLLPGFSDSGGGVDGFVDPNSPAIATEIAEVRTFGFPLIARTVVVQRDPDGLSSFAQAEAVLRAAALSQQAYPDVFPILGALPVTNTEALFPGSNERNTTALTYLFMPPWAGFATQTRAAEGFADRFLTDPDDAFVGVTGSV
;
A
#
# COMPACT_ATOMS: atom_id res chain seq x y z
N MET A 1 -23.15 29.99 69.66
CA MET A 1 -22.07 29.40 68.84
C MET A 1 -22.39 27.92 68.59
N SER A 2 -23.34 27.60 67.69
CA SER A 2 -23.82 26.22 67.49
C SER A 2 -24.31 25.97 66.05
N GLY A 3 -23.53 26.37 65.03
CA GLY A 3 -23.97 26.29 63.63
C GLY A 3 -22.98 25.70 62.62
N LEU A 4 -21.70 25.53 62.97
CA LEU A 4 -20.66 25.18 62.00
C LEU A 4 -20.36 23.67 61.86
N GLY A 5 -20.83 22.82 62.79
CA GLY A 5 -20.57 21.38 62.76
C GLY A 5 -21.41 20.57 61.75
N ALA A 6 -22.60 21.05 61.38
CA ALA A 6 -23.56 20.30 60.55
C ALA A 6 -23.33 20.45 59.03
N ALA A 7 -22.49 21.40 58.60
CA ALA A 7 -22.15 21.61 57.19
C ALA A 7 -20.98 20.71 56.75
N ALA A 8 -19.97 20.51 57.60
CA ALA A 8 -18.78 19.71 57.30
C ALA A 8 -19.09 18.21 57.13
N GLY A 9 -20.04 17.67 57.91
CA GLY A 9 -20.44 16.25 57.82
C GLY A 9 -21.16 15.89 56.51
N ARG A 10 -21.84 16.85 55.87
CA ARG A 10 -22.59 16.61 54.62
C ARG A 10 -21.71 16.65 53.36
N VAL A 11 -20.61 17.41 53.38
CA VAL A 11 -19.64 17.47 52.27
C VAL A 11 -18.83 16.16 52.18
N LEU A 12 -18.45 15.59 53.32
CA LEU A 12 -17.69 14.33 53.36
C LEU A 12 -18.53 13.08 53.02
N GLN A 13 -19.86 13.15 53.12
CA GLN A 13 -20.74 12.04 52.71
C GLN A 13 -21.01 11.98 51.20
N ARG A 14 -20.92 13.10 50.47
CA ARG A 14 -21.15 13.13 49.00
C ARG A 14 -20.01 12.52 48.18
N LEU A 15 -18.79 12.43 48.74
CA LEU A 15 -17.63 11.80 48.08
C LEU A 15 -17.49 10.29 48.40
N ARG A 16 -18.35 9.75 49.28
CA ARG A 16 -18.34 8.33 49.68
C ARG A 16 -19.30 7.44 48.87
N ARG A 17 -19.95 7.95 47.82
CA ARG A 17 -20.81 7.14 46.94
C ARG A 17 -20.12 6.54 45.70
N PRO A 18 -19.09 7.13 45.04
CA PRO A 18 -18.46 6.48 43.89
C PRO A 18 -17.57 5.28 44.26
N TRP A 19 -17.11 5.18 45.52
CA TRP A 19 -16.15 4.13 45.92
C TRP A 19 -16.71 2.71 45.90
N ARG A 20 -18.01 2.53 46.18
CA ARG A 20 -18.62 1.18 46.22
C ARG A 20 -18.85 0.64 44.82
N LEU A 21 -19.24 1.50 43.88
CA LEU A 21 -19.40 1.14 42.49
C LEU A 21 -18.05 0.85 41.83
N SER A 22 -17.03 1.68 42.13
CA SER A 22 -15.66 1.43 41.64
C SER A 22 -15.03 0.19 42.28
N ALA A 23 -15.24 -0.06 43.58
CA ALA A 23 -14.74 -1.25 44.25
C ALA A 23 -15.42 -2.53 43.76
N HIS A 24 -16.74 -2.48 43.49
CA HIS A 24 -17.47 -3.62 42.93
C HIS A 24 -17.03 -3.89 41.49
N TYR A 25 -16.88 -2.86 40.66
CA TYR A 25 -16.34 -2.97 39.31
C TYR A 25 -14.91 -3.55 39.31
N ALA A 26 -14.04 -3.06 40.18
CA ALA A 26 -12.69 -3.59 40.33
C ALA A 26 -12.67 -5.04 40.81
N ALA A 27 -13.53 -5.41 41.78
CA ALA A 27 -13.65 -6.79 42.25
C ALA A 27 -14.11 -7.75 41.14
N VAL A 28 -15.11 -7.33 40.34
CA VAL A 28 -15.59 -8.09 39.17
C VAL A 28 -14.47 -8.25 38.14
N LEU A 29 -13.74 -7.18 37.81
CA LEU A 29 -12.60 -7.27 36.88
C LEU A 29 -11.49 -8.20 37.38
N VAL A 30 -11.14 -8.13 38.66
CA VAL A 30 -10.09 -9.00 39.25
C VAL A 30 -10.54 -10.46 39.29
N GLN A 31 -11.82 -10.71 39.59
CA GLN A 31 -12.39 -12.06 39.61
C GLN A 31 -12.44 -12.66 38.19
N PHE A 32 -12.83 -11.87 37.19
CA PHE A 32 -12.91 -12.28 35.79
C PHE A 32 -11.63 -11.99 34.99
N ARG A 33 -10.49 -11.74 35.65
CA ARG A 33 -9.26 -11.29 34.99
C ARG A 33 -8.81 -12.18 33.83
N TYR A 34 -8.93 -13.51 33.97
CA TYR A 34 -8.55 -14.44 32.91
C TYR A 34 -9.53 -14.39 31.73
N ALA A 35 -10.83 -14.22 31.99
CA ALA A 35 -11.81 -14.03 30.93
C ALA A 35 -11.58 -12.71 30.19
N VAL A 36 -11.31 -11.62 30.92
CA VAL A 36 -10.97 -10.31 30.32
C VAL A 36 -9.73 -10.42 29.43
N VAL A 37 -8.66 -11.05 29.94
CA VAL A 37 -7.43 -11.25 29.16
C VAL A 37 -7.68 -12.12 27.93
N LEU A 38 -8.40 -13.24 28.07
CA LEU A 38 -8.74 -14.10 26.94
C LEU A 38 -9.62 -13.38 25.91
N THR A 39 -10.57 -12.55 26.34
CA THR A 39 -11.37 -11.72 25.45
C THR A 39 -10.50 -10.71 24.71
N TRP A 40 -9.58 -10.02 25.39
CA TRP A 40 -8.67 -9.09 24.72
C TRP A 40 -7.70 -9.77 23.76
N ILE A 41 -7.17 -10.95 24.12
CA ILE A 41 -6.35 -11.77 23.23
C ILE A 41 -7.18 -12.19 22.01
N GLY A 42 -8.41 -12.65 22.23
CA GLY A 42 -9.32 -13.04 21.16
C GLY A 42 -9.64 -11.86 20.23
N ILE A 43 -9.92 -10.68 20.79
CA ILE A 43 -10.15 -9.45 20.01
C ILE A 43 -8.90 -9.06 19.23
N ALA A 44 -7.72 -9.11 19.85
CA ALA A 44 -6.46 -8.76 19.19
C ALA A 44 -6.16 -9.72 18.02
N LEU A 45 -6.27 -11.03 18.25
CA LEU A 45 -6.11 -12.05 17.20
C LEU A 45 -7.15 -11.87 16.10
N SER A 46 -8.42 -11.68 16.47
CA SER A 46 -9.50 -11.40 15.53
C SER A 46 -9.19 -10.16 14.69
N ALA A 47 -8.67 -9.10 15.32
CA ALA A 47 -8.28 -7.90 14.61
C ALA A 47 -7.13 -8.14 13.63
N THR A 48 -6.14 -8.94 14.03
CA THR A 48 -5.01 -9.30 13.14
C THR A 48 -5.44 -10.14 11.94
N TYR A 49 -6.42 -11.03 12.10
CA TYR A 49 -6.84 -11.94 11.01
C TYR A 49 -8.01 -11.43 10.17
N LEU A 50 -8.89 -10.59 10.74
CA LEU A 50 -10.14 -10.16 10.09
C LEU A 50 -10.08 -8.72 9.57
N LEU A 51 -9.26 -7.84 10.15
CA LEU A 51 -9.14 -6.49 9.59
C LEU A 51 -8.19 -6.53 8.38
N PRO A 52 -8.53 -5.81 7.30
CA PRO A 52 -7.59 -5.57 6.21
C PRO A 52 -6.33 -4.90 6.75
N GLY A 53 -5.17 -5.24 6.19
CA GLY A 53 -3.94 -4.52 6.50
C GLY A 53 -4.08 -3.03 6.19
N PHE A 54 -3.33 -2.18 6.91
CA PHE A 54 -3.31 -0.73 6.66
C PHE A 54 -2.88 -0.38 5.22
N SER A 55 -2.14 -1.28 4.56
CA SER A 55 -1.79 -1.17 3.13
C SER A 55 -2.96 -1.39 2.18
N ASP A 56 -4.01 -2.11 2.58
CA ASP A 56 -5.16 -2.43 1.73
C ASP A 56 -6.30 -1.41 1.84
N SER A 57 -6.26 -0.55 2.86
CA SER A 57 -7.34 0.38 3.20
C SER A 57 -7.03 1.86 2.91
N GLY A 58 -6.01 2.14 2.09
CA GLY A 58 -5.70 3.51 1.63
C GLY A 58 -5.13 4.44 2.70
N GLY A 59 -4.66 3.90 3.83
CA GLY A 59 -4.12 4.68 4.96
C GLY A 59 -2.70 5.23 4.78
N GLY A 60 -2.10 5.05 3.59
CA GLY A 60 -0.76 5.54 3.24
C GLY A 60 -0.77 6.87 2.51
N VAL A 61 0.21 7.08 1.61
CA VAL A 61 0.26 8.25 0.69
C VAL A 61 -1.04 8.45 -0.10
N ASP A 62 -1.78 7.36 -0.37
CA ASP A 62 -3.12 7.38 -0.98
C ASP A 62 -4.12 8.25 -0.20
N GLY A 63 -4.01 8.32 1.13
CA GLY A 63 -4.89 9.14 1.97
C GLY A 63 -4.65 10.65 1.84
N PHE A 64 -3.57 11.07 1.19
CA PHE A 64 -3.29 12.48 0.88
C PHE A 64 -3.76 12.88 -0.52
N VAL A 65 -4.19 11.93 -1.34
CA VAL A 65 -4.76 12.19 -2.66
C VAL A 65 -6.27 12.32 -2.49
N ASP A 66 -6.83 13.47 -2.87
CA ASP A 66 -8.28 13.65 -2.89
C ASP A 66 -8.90 12.71 -3.95
N PRO A 67 -9.75 11.73 -3.54
CA PRO A 67 -10.39 10.83 -4.50
C PRO A 67 -11.31 11.56 -5.50
N ASN A 68 -11.70 12.81 -5.21
CA ASN A 68 -12.47 13.67 -6.11
C ASN A 68 -11.60 14.69 -6.85
N SER A 69 -10.27 14.51 -6.86
CA SER A 69 -9.38 15.42 -7.57
C SER A 69 -9.69 15.45 -9.08
N PRO A 70 -9.55 16.63 -9.72
CA PRO A 70 -9.71 16.74 -11.17
C PRO A 70 -8.81 15.79 -11.96
N ALA A 71 -7.62 15.45 -11.44
CA ALA A 71 -6.68 14.54 -12.08
C ALA A 71 -7.23 13.11 -12.18
N ILE A 72 -7.79 12.56 -11.08
CA ILE A 72 -8.41 11.23 -11.10
C ILE A 72 -9.65 11.23 -12.00
N ALA A 73 -10.46 12.29 -11.96
CA ALA A 73 -11.62 12.41 -12.83
C ALA A 73 -11.24 12.40 -14.32
N THR A 74 -10.15 13.08 -14.69
CA THR A 74 -9.59 13.06 -16.05
C THR A 74 -9.11 11.66 -16.42
N GLU A 75 -8.38 10.97 -15.56
CA GLU A 75 -7.89 9.62 -15.84
C GLU A 75 -9.03 8.60 -15.97
N ILE A 76 -10.07 8.70 -15.15
CA ILE A 76 -11.29 7.89 -15.31
C ILE A 76 -11.98 8.21 -16.64
N ALA A 77 -12.03 9.49 -17.05
CA ALA A 77 -12.59 9.89 -18.33
C ALA A 77 -11.76 9.34 -19.51
N GLU A 78 -10.43 9.37 -19.42
CA GLU A 78 -9.53 8.76 -20.40
C GLU A 78 -9.81 7.26 -20.56
N VAL A 79 -9.88 6.50 -19.47
CA VAL A 79 -10.20 5.07 -19.54
C VAL A 79 -11.59 4.84 -20.14
N ARG A 80 -12.59 5.68 -19.80
CA ARG A 80 -13.94 5.57 -20.38
C ARG A 80 -13.96 5.87 -21.88
N THR A 81 -13.16 6.82 -22.33
CA THR A 81 -13.12 7.26 -23.74
C THR A 81 -12.26 6.34 -24.60
N PHE A 82 -11.11 5.90 -24.11
CA PHE A 82 -10.12 5.15 -24.89
C PHE A 82 -10.10 3.66 -24.57
N GLY A 83 -10.77 3.21 -23.51
CA GLY A 83 -10.79 1.81 -23.07
C GLY A 83 -9.49 1.34 -22.38
N PHE A 84 -8.49 2.22 -22.25
CA PHE A 84 -7.18 1.94 -21.66
C PHE A 84 -6.58 3.20 -21.02
N PRO A 85 -5.85 3.10 -19.88
CA PRO A 85 -5.20 4.25 -19.25
C PRO A 85 -4.04 4.77 -20.11
N LEU A 86 -4.00 6.08 -20.37
CA LEU A 86 -2.95 6.68 -21.19
C LEU A 86 -1.70 7.08 -20.38
N ILE A 87 -1.80 7.08 -19.06
CA ILE A 87 -0.73 7.47 -18.13
C ILE A 87 -0.30 6.23 -17.35
N ALA A 88 1.02 5.99 -17.29
CA ALA A 88 1.61 5.00 -16.41
C ALA A 88 2.14 5.68 -15.15
N ARG A 89 1.64 5.25 -13.98
CA ARG A 89 2.05 5.78 -12.67
C ARG A 89 3.18 5.00 -12.03
N THR A 90 3.44 3.78 -12.52
CA THR A 90 4.41 2.84 -11.95
C THR A 90 5.40 2.42 -13.02
N VAL A 91 6.68 2.33 -12.64
CA VAL A 91 7.80 1.96 -13.51
C VAL A 91 8.66 0.93 -12.79
N VAL A 92 8.96 -0.16 -13.49
CA VAL A 92 9.94 -1.17 -13.07
C VAL A 92 11.30 -0.79 -13.66
N VAL A 93 12.33 -0.76 -12.82
CA VAL A 93 13.67 -0.29 -13.18
C VAL A 93 14.66 -1.44 -13.15
N GLN A 94 15.28 -1.68 -14.31
CA GLN A 94 16.43 -2.57 -14.46
C GLN A 94 17.63 -1.71 -14.83
N ARG A 95 18.74 -1.85 -14.09
CA ARG A 95 19.97 -1.10 -14.37
C ARG A 95 21.21 -1.91 -13.99
N ASP A 96 22.11 -2.01 -14.95
CA ASP A 96 23.47 -2.50 -14.76
C ASP A 96 24.46 -1.42 -15.25
N PRO A 97 25.29 -0.85 -14.36
CA PRO A 97 26.35 0.10 -14.74
C PRO A 97 27.40 -0.50 -15.69
N ASP A 98 27.66 -1.81 -15.61
CA ASP A 98 28.60 -2.52 -16.47
C ASP A 98 27.96 -2.93 -17.81
N GLY A 99 26.63 -2.86 -17.89
CA GLY A 99 25.83 -3.00 -19.11
C GLY A 99 24.87 -4.20 -19.06
N LEU A 100 23.61 -3.96 -19.39
CA LEU A 100 22.60 -4.98 -19.61
C LEU A 100 22.92 -5.83 -20.84
N SER A 101 22.87 -7.14 -20.67
CA SER A 101 23.05 -8.08 -21.77
C SER A 101 21.98 -7.87 -22.86
N SER A 102 22.30 -8.17 -24.11
CA SER A 102 21.34 -8.10 -25.21
C SER A 102 20.14 -9.03 -25.00
N PHE A 103 20.36 -10.13 -24.27
CA PHE A 103 19.32 -11.05 -23.86
C PHE A 103 18.37 -10.43 -22.84
N ALA A 104 18.89 -9.83 -21.76
CA ALA A 104 18.08 -9.14 -20.75
C ALA A 104 17.24 -8.00 -21.36
N GLN A 105 17.81 -7.25 -22.31
CA GLN A 105 17.09 -6.21 -23.05
C GLN A 105 15.95 -6.80 -23.91
N ALA A 106 16.21 -7.89 -24.62
CA ALA A 106 15.18 -8.59 -25.40
C ALA A 106 14.09 -9.16 -24.50
N GLU A 107 14.46 -9.75 -23.36
CA GLU A 107 13.51 -10.28 -22.38
C GLU A 107 12.64 -9.19 -21.76
N ALA A 108 13.20 -8.02 -21.43
CA ALA A 108 12.42 -6.88 -20.96
C ALA A 108 11.31 -6.50 -21.96
N VAL A 109 11.65 -6.47 -23.26
CA VAL A 109 10.66 -6.21 -24.32
C VAL A 109 9.63 -7.33 -24.44
N LEU A 110 10.06 -8.59 -24.41
CA LEU A 110 9.17 -9.75 -24.52
C LEU A 110 8.22 -9.85 -23.31
N ARG A 111 8.71 -9.62 -22.10
CA ARG A 111 7.89 -9.60 -20.87
C ARG A 111 6.88 -8.46 -20.91
N ALA A 112 7.26 -7.27 -21.38
CA ALA A 112 6.33 -6.16 -21.54
C ALA A 112 5.25 -6.43 -22.59
N ALA A 113 5.62 -7.09 -23.69
CA ALA A 113 4.66 -7.56 -24.69
C ALA A 113 3.72 -8.63 -24.13
N ALA A 114 4.22 -9.54 -23.29
CA ALA A 114 3.43 -10.56 -22.62
C ALA A 114 2.45 -9.97 -21.59
N LEU A 115 2.87 -8.96 -20.82
CA LEU A 115 1.99 -8.18 -19.93
C LEU A 115 0.84 -7.53 -20.72
N SER A 116 1.15 -6.89 -21.85
CA SER A 116 0.15 -6.25 -22.72
C SER A 116 -0.78 -7.23 -23.41
N GLN A 117 -0.35 -8.49 -23.59
CA GLN A 117 -1.18 -9.59 -24.09
C GLN A 117 -1.94 -10.34 -22.98
N GLN A 118 -1.84 -9.87 -21.72
CA GLN A 118 -2.46 -10.51 -20.56
C GLN A 118 -2.04 -11.97 -20.36
N ALA A 119 -0.81 -12.32 -20.76
CA ALA A 119 -0.26 -13.67 -20.59
C ALA A 119 0.05 -14.03 -19.13
N TYR A 120 0.05 -13.03 -18.24
CA TYR A 120 0.28 -13.16 -16.80
C TYR A 120 -0.99 -12.75 -16.02
N PRO A 121 -1.97 -13.65 -15.84
CA PRO A 121 -3.20 -13.30 -15.12
C PRO A 121 -2.95 -12.99 -13.64
N ASP A 122 -1.89 -13.54 -13.06
CA ASP A 122 -1.59 -13.48 -11.63
C ASP A 122 -0.92 -12.15 -11.19
N VAL A 123 -0.72 -11.21 -12.11
CA VAL A 123 -0.15 -9.87 -11.85
C VAL A 123 -1.17 -8.76 -12.07
N PHE A 124 -2.46 -9.09 -12.04
CA PHE A 124 -3.54 -8.11 -11.97
C PHE A 124 -3.25 -7.08 -10.84
N PRO A 125 -3.41 -5.76 -11.08
CA PRO A 125 -4.22 -5.15 -12.13
C PRO A 125 -3.43 -4.59 -13.33
N ILE A 126 -2.23 -5.11 -13.64
CA ILE A 126 -1.46 -4.66 -14.81
C ILE A 126 -2.23 -4.96 -16.10
N LEU A 127 -2.54 -3.91 -16.88
CA LEU A 127 -3.27 -3.98 -18.14
C LEU A 127 -2.35 -3.97 -19.36
N GLY A 128 -1.16 -3.40 -19.20
CA GLY A 128 -0.16 -3.36 -20.24
C GLY A 128 1.15 -2.77 -19.76
N ALA A 129 2.15 -2.84 -20.63
CA ALA A 129 3.48 -2.37 -20.32
C ALA A 129 4.18 -1.78 -21.55
N LEU A 130 4.92 -0.69 -21.36
CA LEU A 130 5.75 -0.07 -22.38
C LEU A 130 7.22 -0.10 -21.95
N PRO A 131 8.07 -0.91 -22.62
CA PRO A 131 9.49 -0.96 -22.34
C PRO A 131 10.20 0.21 -23.03
N VAL A 132 11.07 0.89 -22.30
CA VAL A 132 11.95 1.96 -22.78
C VAL A 132 13.38 1.60 -22.38
N THR A 133 14.18 1.20 -23.36
CA THR A 133 15.57 0.75 -23.16
C THR A 133 16.54 1.77 -23.75
N ASN A 134 17.70 1.98 -23.13
CA ASN A 134 18.74 2.88 -23.68
C ASN A 134 19.64 2.18 -24.72
N THR A 135 19.05 1.28 -25.52
CA THR A 135 19.76 0.47 -26.49
C THR A 135 20.34 1.34 -27.61
N GLU A 136 21.60 1.13 -27.96
CA GLU A 136 22.26 1.72 -29.15
C GLU A 136 22.16 3.26 -29.29
N ALA A 137 22.02 4.00 -28.18
CA ALA A 137 21.81 5.46 -28.18
C ALA A 137 20.62 5.93 -29.04
N LEU A 138 19.60 5.09 -29.20
CA LEU A 138 18.37 5.43 -29.92
C LEU A 138 17.58 6.57 -29.26
N PHE A 139 17.89 6.91 -28.01
CA PHE A 139 17.30 8.02 -27.27
C PHE A 139 18.24 9.23 -27.21
N PRO A 140 17.92 10.35 -27.89
CA PRO A 140 18.72 11.57 -27.87
C PRO A 140 18.69 12.18 -26.46
N GLY A 141 19.73 11.93 -25.67
CA GLY A 141 19.85 12.36 -24.28
C GLY A 141 20.51 11.36 -23.33
N SER A 142 20.67 10.10 -23.75
CA SER A 142 21.36 9.09 -22.94
C SER A 142 22.89 9.21 -23.06
N ASN A 143 23.57 9.54 -21.96
CA ASN A 143 25.03 9.50 -21.87
C ASN A 143 25.56 8.07 -21.66
N GLU A 144 24.69 7.15 -21.23
CA GLU A 144 24.97 5.73 -21.06
C GLU A 144 24.34 4.93 -22.20
N ARG A 145 24.89 3.75 -22.52
CA ARG A 145 24.38 2.87 -23.58
C ARG A 145 24.19 1.49 -23.01
N ASN A 146 23.05 0.87 -23.31
CA ASN A 146 22.77 -0.52 -22.93
C ASN A 146 22.86 -0.76 -21.41
N THR A 147 22.60 0.23 -20.55
CA THR A 147 22.72 0.08 -19.08
C THR A 147 21.38 0.05 -18.38
N THR A 148 20.28 0.47 -19.02
CA THR A 148 19.00 0.70 -18.35
C THR A 148 17.82 0.25 -19.21
N ALA A 149 16.88 -0.47 -18.59
CA ALA A 149 15.56 -0.75 -19.13
C ALA A 149 14.49 -0.29 -18.13
N LEU A 150 13.58 0.57 -18.60
CA LEU A 150 12.45 1.07 -17.84
C LEU A 150 11.18 0.47 -18.40
N THR A 151 10.42 -0.26 -17.58
CA THR A 151 9.13 -0.81 -18.01
C THR A 151 8.01 -0.04 -17.33
N TYR A 152 7.32 0.81 -18.09
CA TYR A 152 6.17 1.58 -17.63
C TYR A 152 4.95 0.67 -17.58
N LEU A 153 4.31 0.58 -16.42
CA LEU A 153 3.15 -0.28 -16.18
C LEU A 153 1.87 0.53 -16.18
N PHE A 154 0.93 0.10 -17.01
CA PHE A 154 -0.39 0.70 -17.15
C PHE A 154 -1.41 -0.10 -16.33
N MET A 155 -2.05 0.59 -15.39
CA MET A 155 -2.98 0.00 -14.43
C MET A 155 -4.23 0.89 -14.35
N PRO A 156 -5.39 0.32 -13.99
CA PRO A 156 -6.60 1.10 -13.93
C PRO A 156 -6.56 2.12 -12.77
N PRO A 157 -7.17 3.30 -12.95
CA PRO A 157 -7.10 4.41 -11.98
C PRO A 157 -7.78 4.12 -10.64
N TRP A 158 -8.65 3.10 -10.59
CA TRP A 158 -9.28 2.67 -9.34
C TRP A 158 -8.35 1.82 -8.47
N ALA A 159 -7.26 1.28 -9.03
CA ALA A 159 -6.25 0.60 -8.24
C ALA A 159 -5.44 1.64 -7.46
N GLY A 160 -5.57 1.66 -6.14
CA GLY A 160 -4.79 2.56 -5.28
C GLY A 160 -3.29 2.32 -5.41
N PHE A 161 -2.47 3.30 -5.00
CA PHE A 161 -1.01 3.24 -5.12
C PHE A 161 -0.43 1.97 -4.51
N ALA A 162 -0.85 1.59 -3.30
CA ALA A 162 -0.35 0.39 -2.64
C ALA A 162 -0.60 -0.90 -3.46
N THR A 163 -1.75 -1.00 -4.13
CA THR A 163 -2.08 -2.13 -5.01
C THR A 163 -1.22 -2.11 -6.27
N GLN A 164 -1.00 -0.94 -6.87
CA GLN A 164 -0.17 -0.79 -8.05
C GLN A 164 1.29 -1.16 -7.76
N THR A 165 1.86 -0.66 -6.66
CA THR A 165 3.22 -0.99 -6.21
C THR A 165 3.36 -2.48 -5.94
N ARG A 166 2.42 -3.08 -5.19
CA ARG A 166 2.46 -4.52 -4.89
C ARG A 166 2.36 -5.40 -6.13
N ALA A 167 1.55 -5.01 -7.11
CA ALA A 167 1.44 -5.75 -8.37
C ALA A 167 2.75 -5.67 -9.18
N ALA A 168 3.40 -4.50 -9.19
CA ALA A 168 4.68 -4.31 -9.85
C ALA A 168 5.82 -5.08 -9.15
N GLU A 169 5.88 -5.05 -7.82
CA GLU A 169 6.82 -5.84 -7.02
C GLU A 169 6.58 -7.34 -7.24
N GLY A 170 5.33 -7.79 -7.16
CA GLY A 170 4.97 -9.18 -7.40
C GLY A 170 5.21 -9.65 -8.85
N PHE A 171 5.25 -8.73 -9.82
CA PHE A 171 5.74 -9.02 -11.17
C PHE A 171 7.26 -9.17 -11.18
N ALA A 172 8.00 -8.22 -10.59
CA ALA A 172 9.45 -8.27 -10.53
C ALA A 172 9.95 -9.55 -9.82
N ASP A 173 9.39 -9.86 -8.65
CA ASP A 173 9.78 -11.04 -7.86
C ASP A 173 9.58 -12.38 -8.60
N ARG A 174 8.63 -12.43 -9.54
CA ARG A 174 8.30 -13.66 -10.28
C ARG A 174 8.97 -13.76 -11.63
N PHE A 175 9.18 -12.63 -12.30
CA PHE A 175 9.59 -12.59 -13.70
C PHE A 175 10.95 -11.92 -13.93
N LEU A 176 11.51 -11.24 -12.95
CA LEU A 176 12.85 -10.63 -12.98
C LEU A 176 13.77 -11.33 -11.97
N THR A 177 13.98 -12.62 -12.18
CA THR A 177 14.70 -13.50 -11.24
C THR A 177 16.11 -13.86 -11.70
N ASP A 178 16.47 -13.55 -12.94
CA ASP A 178 17.80 -13.78 -13.46
C ASP A 178 18.75 -12.70 -12.95
N PRO A 179 19.98 -13.04 -12.49
CA PRO A 179 20.99 -12.04 -12.19
C PRO A 179 21.21 -11.01 -13.31
N ASP A 180 21.09 -11.43 -14.57
CA ASP A 180 21.24 -10.57 -15.74
C ASP A 180 20.09 -9.57 -15.91
N ASP A 181 18.96 -9.75 -15.22
CA ASP A 181 17.84 -8.81 -15.24
C ASP A 181 18.20 -7.49 -14.55
N ALA A 182 19.23 -7.47 -13.69
CA ALA A 182 19.73 -6.30 -12.97
C ALA A 182 18.60 -5.43 -12.37
N PHE A 183 17.60 -6.08 -11.77
CA PHE A 183 16.46 -5.39 -11.17
C PHE A 183 16.93 -4.52 -9.99
N VAL A 184 16.57 -3.24 -10.03
CA VAL A 184 16.92 -2.27 -8.98
C VAL A 184 15.74 -2.00 -8.07
N GLY A 185 14.53 -1.91 -8.63
CA GLY A 185 13.34 -1.59 -7.87
C GLY A 185 12.16 -1.12 -8.70
N VAL A 186 11.07 -0.83 -7.99
CA VAL A 186 9.85 -0.22 -8.52
C VAL A 186 9.81 1.24 -8.08
N THR A 187 9.44 2.14 -8.99
CA THR A 187 9.22 3.57 -8.71
C THR A 187 7.90 4.03 -9.30
N GLY A 188 7.37 5.16 -8.84
CA GLY A 188 6.11 5.70 -9.31
C GLY A 188 5.66 6.95 -8.58
N SER A 189 4.69 7.65 -9.16
CA SER A 189 4.13 8.88 -8.60
C SER A 189 2.65 8.72 -8.27
N VAL A 190 2.26 9.32 -7.13
CA VAL A 190 0.87 9.61 -6.78
C VAL A 190 0.35 10.84 -7.53
#